data_AF-A0A2S7E6L2-F1
#
_entry.id   AF-A0A2S7E6L2-F1
#
_cell.length_a   1.000
_cell.length_b   1.000
_cell.length_c   1.000
_cell.angle_alpha   90.00
_cell.angle_beta   90.00
_cell.angle_gamma   90.00
#
_symmetry.space_group_name_H-M   'P 1'
#
loop_
_entity.id
_entity.type
_entity.pdbx_description
1 polymer ?
#
loop_
_entity_poly.entity_id
_entity_poly.type
_entity_poly.pdbx_seq_one_letter_code
_entity_poly.pdbx_strand_id
1 'polypeptide(L)'
;AHLFTRVCEEHGIEHRLTKVKHPWTNGQVERMNRTIKDATVKRVHYNDHAQLQQHLANFIDAYNFARRLKALQGLTPYEFICTQWTSEPERFKVNPIHLMCVRADGNIGSRVGQMR
;
A
#
# COMPACT_ATOMS: atom_id res chain seq x y z
N ALA A 1 5.57 27.76 11.23
CA ALA A 1 5.67 26.44 10.54
C ALA A 1 4.31 26.09 9.92
N HIS A 2 4.29 25.49 8.73
CA HIS A 2 3.07 25.00 8.07
C HIS A 2 2.41 23.89 8.91
N LEU A 3 1.08 23.77 8.90
CA LEU A 3 0.34 22.78 9.71
C LEU A 3 0.88 21.35 9.53
N PHE A 4 1.19 20.97 8.29
CA PHE A 4 1.76 19.67 7.97
C PHE A 4 3.11 19.41 8.68
N THR A 5 4.02 20.40 8.68
CA THR A 5 5.32 20.27 9.34
C THR A 5 5.17 20.06 10.84
N ARG A 6 4.24 20.79 11.47
CA ARG A 6 3.96 20.65 12.90
C ARG A 6 3.46 19.25 13.25
N VAL A 7 2.52 18.71 12.49
CA VAL A 7 2.00 17.34 12.71
C VAL A 7 3.09 16.30 12.52
N CYS A 8 3.97 16.45 11.51
CA CYS A 8 5.12 15.57 11.35
C CYS A 8 6.06 15.61 12.56
N GLU A 9 6.36 16.79 13.10
CA GLU A 9 7.17 16.96 14.31
C GLU A 9 6.51 16.30 15.54
N GLU A 10 5.20 16.52 15.75
CA GLU A 10 4.42 15.92 16.85
C GLU A 10 4.46 14.38 16.82
N HIS A 11 4.52 13.76 15.63
CA HIS A 11 4.62 12.31 15.46
C HIS A 11 6.05 11.77 15.30
N GLY A 12 7.08 12.62 15.45
CA GLY A 12 8.48 12.24 15.24
C GLY A 12 8.72 11.66 13.85
N ILE A 13 8.10 12.26 12.82
CA ILE A 13 8.24 11.92 11.41
C ILE A 13 9.13 12.97 10.77
N GLU A 14 10.30 12.56 10.29
CA GLU A 14 11.18 13.44 9.53
C GLU A 14 10.56 13.75 8.15
N HIS A 15 10.22 15.01 7.92
CA HIS A 15 9.67 15.45 6.64
C HIS A 15 10.79 15.82 5.67
N ARG A 16 10.99 14.98 4.64
CA ARG A 16 11.97 15.21 3.57
C ARG A 16 11.28 15.57 2.25
N LEU A 17 11.80 16.60 1.58
CA LEU A 17 11.37 17.00 0.23
C LEU A 17 12.36 16.47 -0.82
N THR A 18 11.84 16.14 -2.00
CA THR A 18 12.68 15.80 -3.14
C THR A 18 13.41 17.05 -3.65
N LYS A 19 14.61 16.86 -4.18
CA LYS A 19 15.38 17.96 -4.75
C LYS A 19 14.72 18.44 -6.05
N VAL A 20 14.61 19.75 -6.21
CA VAL A 20 14.06 20.40 -7.41
C VAL A 20 14.82 19.92 -8.66
N LYS A 21 14.09 19.56 -9.73
CA LYS A 21 14.62 19.02 -11.00
C LYS A 21 15.23 17.60 -10.91
N HIS A 22 14.91 16.83 -9.87
CA HIS A 22 15.34 15.42 -9.75
C HIS A 22 14.14 14.44 -9.66
N PRO A 23 13.31 14.33 -10.72
CA PRO A 23 12.06 13.56 -10.68
C PRO A 23 12.26 12.07 -10.43
N TRP A 24 13.40 11.48 -10.79
CA TRP A 24 13.68 10.06 -10.58
C TRP A 24 13.68 9.64 -9.11
N THR A 25 13.88 10.59 -8.17
CA THR A 25 13.79 10.32 -6.73
C THR A 25 12.37 10.00 -6.26
N ASN A 26 11.35 10.39 -7.04
CA ASN A 26 9.94 10.08 -6.80
C ASN A 26 9.43 8.91 -7.66
N GLY A 27 10.33 8.23 -8.39
CA GLY A 27 9.95 7.28 -9.43
C GLY A 27 9.17 6.05 -8.94
N GLN A 28 9.35 5.63 -7.68
CA GLN A 28 8.58 4.53 -7.10
C GLN A 28 7.10 4.89 -6.96
N VAL A 29 6.80 6.08 -6.42
CA VAL A 29 5.43 6.59 -6.26
C VAL A 29 4.80 6.81 -7.64
N GLU A 30 5.54 7.39 -8.59
CA GLU A 30 5.06 7.58 -9.95
C GLU A 30 4.75 6.27 -10.67
N ARG A 31 5.58 5.24 -10.49
CA ARG A 31 5.33 3.89 -11.03
C ARG A 31 4.10 3.24 -10.40
N MET A 32 3.89 3.40 -9.09
CA MET A 32 2.69 2.92 -8.42
C MET A 32 1.44 3.64 -8.95
N ASN A 33 1.48 4.97 -9.03
CA ASN A 33 0.37 5.77 -9.55
C ASN A 33 -0.01 5.39 -10.98
N ARG A 34 0.97 5.09 -11.83
CA ARG A 34 0.72 4.56 -13.17
C ARG A 34 0.02 3.21 -13.13
N THR A 35 0.48 2.30 -12.28
CA THR A 35 -0.11 0.96 -12.11
C THR A 35 -1.58 1.05 -11.67
N ILE A 36 -1.89 1.93 -10.71
CA ILE A 36 -3.26 2.16 -10.24
C ILE A 36 -4.11 2.72 -11.39
N LYS A 37 -3.62 3.73 -12.11
CA LYS A 37 -4.36 4.34 -13.23
C LYS A 37 -4.64 3.35 -14.34
N ASP A 38 -3.65 2.52 -14.68
CA ASP A 38 -3.77 1.49 -15.72
C ASP A 38 -4.75 0.39 -15.33
N ALA A 39 -4.87 0.08 -14.03
CA ALA A 39 -5.81 -0.91 -13.54
C ALA A 39 -7.24 -0.37 -13.37
N THR A 40 -7.41 0.94 -13.14
CA THR A 40 -8.69 1.55 -12.77
C THR A 40 -9.21 2.49 -13.87
N VAL A 41 -8.94 3.79 -13.74
CA VAL A 41 -9.56 4.89 -14.52
C VAL A 41 -9.31 4.83 -16.03
N LYS A 42 -8.31 4.08 -16.50
CA LYS A 42 -8.08 3.88 -17.94
C LYS A 42 -8.93 2.76 -18.56
N ARG A 43 -9.47 1.86 -17.73
CA ARG A 43 -10.21 0.66 -18.20
C ARG A 43 -11.69 0.70 -17.86
N VAL A 44 -12.06 1.45 -16.82
CA VAL A 44 -13.40 1.47 -16.27
C VAL A 44 -13.90 2.91 -16.21
N HIS A 45 -15.11 3.13 -16.73
CA HIS A 45 -15.86 4.35 -16.50
C HIS A 45 -16.70 4.19 -15.24
N TYR A 46 -16.66 5.20 -14.37
CA TYR A 46 -17.42 5.22 -13.12
C TYR A 46 -18.58 6.20 -13.25
N ASN A 47 -19.75 5.81 -12.75
CA ASN A 47 -20.92 6.69 -12.76
C ASN A 47 -20.89 7.69 -11.60
N ASP A 48 -20.26 7.30 -10.49
CA ASP A 48 -20.11 8.13 -9.30
C ASP A 48 -18.74 7.90 -8.64
N HIS A 49 -18.43 8.75 -7.66
CA HIS A 49 -17.17 8.69 -6.95
C HIS A 49 -17.08 7.50 -5.97
N ALA A 50 -18.21 7.01 -5.46
CA ALA A 50 -18.23 5.88 -4.54
C ALA A 50 -17.79 4.58 -5.22
N GLN A 51 -18.16 4.37 -6.48
CA GLN A 51 -17.69 3.24 -7.29
C GLN A 51 -16.18 3.27 -7.49
N LEU A 52 -15.61 4.45 -7.77
CA LEU A 52 -14.16 4.60 -7.87
C LEU A 52 -13.47 4.29 -6.54
N GLN A 53 -14.01 4.80 -5.42
CA GLN A 53 -13.46 4.51 -4.09
C GLN A 53 -13.48 3.01 -3.78
N GLN A 54 -14.60 2.33 -4.05
CA GLN A 54 -14.71 0.89 -3.82
C GLN A 54 -13.74 0.10 -4.69
N HIS A 55 -13.60 0.45 -5.97
CA HIS A 55 -12.66 -0.23 -6.86
C HIS A 55 -11.20 0.00 -6.45
N LEU A 56 -10.86 1.22 -6.02
CA LEU A 56 -9.53 1.51 -5.48
C LEU A 56 -9.24 0.70 -4.22
N ALA A 57 -10.20 0.58 -3.30
CA ALA A 57 -10.05 -0.25 -2.10
C ALA A 57 -9.80 -1.72 -2.46
N ASN A 58 -10.61 -2.26 -3.38
CA ASN A 58 -10.46 -3.64 -3.86
C ASN A 58 -9.09 -3.84 -4.55
N PHE A 59 -8.63 -2.87 -5.33
CA PHE A 59 -7.33 -2.92 -5.99
C PHE A 59 -6.18 -2.94 -4.97
N ILE A 60 -6.24 -2.08 -3.94
CA ILE A 60 -5.21 -2.00 -2.89
C ILE A 60 -5.17 -3.32 -2.11
N ASP A 61 -6.32 -3.88 -1.75
CA ASP A 61 -6.40 -5.17 -1.06
C ASP A 61 -5.80 -6.30 -1.92
N ALA A 62 -6.20 -6.39 -3.19
CA ALA A 62 -5.64 -7.39 -4.09
C ALA A 62 -4.14 -7.19 -4.29
N TYR A 63 -3.67 -5.95 -4.43
CA TYR A 63 -2.25 -5.67 -4.60
C TYR A 63 -1.44 -6.10 -3.37
N ASN A 64 -1.89 -5.74 -2.16
CA ASN A 64 -1.15 -6.00 -0.93
C ASN A 64 -1.19 -7.46 -0.49
N PHE A 65 -2.32 -8.15 -0.69
CA PHE A 65 -2.55 -9.47 -0.10
C PHE A 65 -2.68 -10.62 -1.12
N ALA A 66 -2.90 -10.33 -2.40
CA ALA A 66 -3.07 -11.35 -3.44
C ALA A 66 -1.91 -11.41 -4.42
N ARG A 67 -1.41 -10.24 -4.81
CA ARG A 67 -0.51 -10.11 -5.94
C ARG A 67 0.91 -10.45 -5.53
N ARG A 68 1.40 -11.60 -5.99
CA ARG A 68 2.80 -11.99 -5.88
C ARG A 68 3.66 -11.17 -6.84
N LEU A 69 4.72 -10.56 -6.32
CA LEU A 69 5.61 -9.69 -7.10
C LEU A 69 6.97 -10.37 -7.34
N LYS A 70 7.40 -10.44 -8.60
CA LYS A 70 8.73 -10.99 -8.96
C LYS A 70 9.88 -10.27 -8.26
N ALA A 71 9.76 -8.95 -8.10
CA ALA A 71 10.76 -8.14 -7.40
C ALA A 71 10.88 -8.49 -5.90
N LEU A 72 9.84 -9.09 -5.32
CA LEU A 72 9.80 -9.58 -3.94
C LEU A 72 9.96 -11.11 -3.89
N GLN A 73 10.64 -11.71 -4.89
CA GLN A 73 10.87 -13.15 -4.97
C GLN A 73 9.57 -13.98 -4.94
N GLY A 74 8.47 -13.43 -5.47
CA GLY A 74 7.17 -14.10 -5.49
C GLY A 74 6.36 -13.93 -4.21
N LEU A 75 6.81 -13.12 -3.25
CA LEU A 75 6.00 -12.72 -2.10
C LEU A 75 4.97 -11.65 -2.49
N THR A 76 3.86 -11.63 -1.77
CA THR A 76 2.97 -10.46 -1.74
C THR A 76 3.64 -9.32 -0.96
N PRO A 77 3.27 -8.06 -1.21
CA PRO A 77 3.77 -6.93 -0.42
C PRO A 77 3.59 -7.13 1.09
N TYR A 78 2.45 -7.66 1.52
CA TYR A 78 2.19 -7.93 2.92
C TYR A 78 3.11 -9.00 3.50
N GLU A 79 3.23 -10.16 2.83
CA GLU A 79 4.15 -11.23 3.25
C GLU A 79 5.58 -10.69 3.38
N PHE A 80 6.03 -9.89 2.41
CA PHE A 80 7.35 -9.26 2.45
C PHE A 80 7.52 -8.35 3.68
N ILE A 81 6.54 -7.49 3.98
CA ILE A 81 6.59 -6.63 5.17
C ILE A 81 6.67 -7.46 6.45
N CYS A 82 5.88 -8.54 6.56
CA CYS A 82 5.94 -9.43 7.72
C CYS A 82 7.30 -10.11 7.87
N THR A 83 7.90 -10.56 6.76
CA THR A 83 9.26 -11.11 6.76
C THR A 83 10.27 -10.06 7.24
N GLN A 84 10.23 -8.84 6.70
CA GLN A 84 11.14 -7.76 7.12
C GLN A 84 10.96 -7.39 8.60
N TRP A 85 9.72 -7.34 9.08
CA TRP A 85 9.45 -7.08 10.49
C TRP A 85 9.96 -8.19 11.41
N THR A 86 9.87 -9.44 10.97
CA THR A 86 10.38 -10.59 11.73
C THR A 86 11.90 -10.55 11.83
N SER A 87 12.58 -10.09 10.78
CA SER A 87 14.04 -9.98 10.72
C SER A 87 14.59 -8.74 11.42
N GLU A 88 13.93 -7.59 11.29
CA GLU A 88 14.40 -6.28 11.77
C GLU A 88 13.24 -5.48 12.40
N PRO A 89 12.67 -5.95 13.53
CA PRO A 89 11.48 -5.35 14.14
C PRO A 89 11.69 -3.90 14.59
N GLU A 90 12.91 -3.51 14.94
CA GLU A 90 13.28 -2.17 15.40
C GLU A 90 13.13 -1.08 14.33
N ARG A 91 13.11 -1.47 13.04
CA ARG A 91 12.85 -0.54 11.93
C ARG A 91 11.39 -0.10 11.83
N PHE A 92 10.49 -0.78 12.53
CA PHE A 92 9.06 -0.56 12.42
C PHE A 92 8.53 0.10 13.70
N LYS A 93 7.78 1.20 13.54
CA LYS A 93 7.07 1.83 14.66
C LYS A 93 5.87 1.00 15.16
N VAL A 94 5.31 0.13 14.30
CA VAL A 94 4.10 -0.65 14.59
C VAL A 94 4.29 -2.07 14.07
N ASN A 95 3.80 -3.06 14.83
CA ASN A 95 3.78 -4.45 14.41
C ASN A 95 2.78 -4.63 13.25
N PRO A 96 3.19 -5.01 12.03
CA PRO A 96 2.32 -5.11 10.86
C PRO A 96 1.25 -6.20 10.95
N ILE A 97 1.31 -7.11 11.94
CA ILE A 97 0.33 -8.18 12.15
C ILE A 97 -1.08 -7.62 12.39
N HIS A 98 -1.24 -6.38 12.86
CA HIS A 98 -2.57 -5.76 12.97
C HIS A 98 -3.24 -5.51 11.60
N LEU A 99 -2.48 -5.55 10.50
CA LEU A 99 -3.02 -5.50 9.13
C LEU A 99 -3.54 -6.87 8.68
N MET A 100 -3.40 -7.92 9.51
CA MET A 100 -4.14 -9.17 9.31
C MET A 100 -5.63 -8.88 9.41
N CYS A 101 -6.33 -9.00 8.29
CA CYS A 101 -7.74 -9.33 8.32
C CYS A 101 -7.86 -10.75 8.89
N VAL A 102 -7.93 -10.88 10.22
CA VAL A 102 -8.51 -12.08 10.83
C VAL A 102 -9.97 -12.06 10.39
N ARG A 103 -10.31 -12.87 9.39
CA ARG A 103 -11.71 -13.28 9.24
C ARG A 103 -12.09 -13.97 10.56
N ALA A 104 -13.30 -13.74 11.05
CA ALA A 104 -13.79 -14.23 12.35
C ALA A 104 -13.77 -15.77 12.51
N ASP A 105 -13.34 -16.51 11.49
CA ASP A 105 -13.22 -17.96 11.41
C ASP A 105 -11.79 -18.49 11.63
N GLY A 106 -10.80 -17.63 11.91
CA GLY A 106 -9.45 -18.05 12.31
C GLY A 106 -8.61 -18.67 11.18
N ASN A 107 -9.01 -18.51 9.91
CA ASN A 107 -8.33 -19.11 8.78
C ASN A 107 -7.41 -18.11 8.04
N ILE A 108 -6.17 -18.50 7.73
CA ILE A 108 -5.19 -17.68 6.99
C ILE A 108 -5.53 -17.73 5.50
N GLY A 109 -6.54 -16.96 5.09
CA GLY A 109 -7.02 -16.91 3.70
C GLY A 109 -7.00 -15.51 3.13
N SER A 110 -6.35 -15.32 1.99
CA SER A 110 -6.37 -14.07 1.21
C SER A 110 -7.82 -13.62 0.91
N ARG A 111 -8.07 -12.30 0.84
CA ARG A 111 -9.40 -11.71 0.56
C ARG A 111 -9.95 -12.03 -0.84
N VAL A 112 -9.17 -12.74 -1.67
CA VAL A 112 -9.38 -12.92 -3.11
C VAL A 112 -10.43 -13.98 -3.43
N GLY A 113 -10.68 -14.93 -2.51
CA GLY A 113 -11.64 -16.02 -2.73
C GLY A 113 -13.12 -15.61 -2.70
N GLN A 114 -13.45 -14.33 -2.47
CA GLN A 114 -14.84 -13.87 -2.34
C GLN A 114 -15.29 -12.89 -3.43
N MET A 115 -14.43 -12.55 -4.40
CA MET A 115 -14.84 -11.85 -5.61
C MET A 115 -15.01 -12.87 -6.74
N ARG A 116 -16.14 -13.60 -6.71
CA ARG A 116 -16.70 -14.20 -7.93
C ARG A 116 -17.61 -13.18 -8.58
#